data_AF-X1N6L5-F1
#
_entry.id   AF-X1N6L5-F1
#
_cell.length_a   1.000
_cell.length_b   1.000
_cell.length_c   1.000
_cell.angle_alpha   90.00
_cell.angle_beta   90.00
_cell.angle_gamma   90.00
#
_symmetry.space_group_name_H-M   'P 1'
#
loop_
_entity.id
_entity.type
_entity.pdbx_description
1 polymer ?
#
loop_
_entity_poly.entity_id
_entity_poly.type
_entity_poly.pdbx_seq_one_letter_code
_entity_poly.pdbx_strand_id
1 'polypeptide(L)'
;MVKRIKERLYEILEVAAVGDITSKLFDIFIISLITLNVVAVILATVERLDSQYQYYFRIFEIFSVTIFTIEYLLRLWACTINKNFRNSITGRIKYIFTPFAIIDLLAILPFYLP
;
A
#
# COMPACT_ATOMS: atom_id res chain seq x y z
N MET A 1 18.83 14.14 -11.81
CA MET A 1 17.84 14.55 -10.78
C MET A 1 16.83 13.43 -10.47
N VAL A 2 16.12 12.90 -11.47
CA VAL A 2 15.11 11.83 -11.31
C VAL A 2 15.65 10.57 -10.60
N LYS A 3 16.91 10.19 -10.86
CA LYS A 3 17.57 9.03 -10.24
C LYS A 3 17.68 9.10 -8.70
N ARG A 4 17.93 10.30 -8.14
CA ARG A 4 18.08 10.51 -6.68
C ARG A 4 16.76 10.45 -5.92
N ILE A 5 15.70 11.03 -6.49
CA ILE A 5 14.35 10.99 -5.90
C ILE A 5 13.87 9.54 -5.82
N LYS A 6 14.11 8.84 -6.92
CA LYS A 6 13.92 7.42 -7.07
C LYS A 6 14.68 6.65 -5.97
N GLU A 7 16.01 6.81 -5.86
CA GLU A 7 16.83 6.08 -4.87
C GLU A 7 16.31 6.28 -3.45
N ARG A 8 15.92 7.51 -3.09
CA ARG A 8 15.26 7.78 -1.80
C ARG A 8 13.91 7.08 -1.64
N LEU A 9 13.08 7.02 -2.67
CA LEU A 9 11.81 6.29 -2.58
C LEU A 9 12.04 4.78 -2.38
N TYR A 10 13.05 4.20 -3.01
CA TYR A 10 13.40 2.79 -2.82
C TYR A 10 13.93 2.50 -1.41
N GLU A 11 14.78 3.38 -0.90
CA GLU A 11 15.30 3.30 0.47
C GLU A 11 14.20 3.57 1.51
N ILE A 12 13.19 4.37 1.17
CA ILE A 12 12.05 4.61 2.06
C ILE A 12 11.07 3.42 2.06
N LEU A 13 10.82 2.84 0.88
CA LEU A 13 9.74 1.86 0.66
C LEU A 13 10.17 0.39 0.72
N GLU A 14 11.41 0.05 0.35
CA GLU A 14 11.85 -1.35 0.18
C GLU A 14 12.95 -1.77 1.16
N VAL A 15 13.88 -0.87 1.48
CA VAL A 15 14.91 -1.10 2.49
C VAL A 15 14.70 -0.06 3.57
N ALA A 16 13.68 -0.23 4.43
CA ALA A 16 13.43 0.67 5.56
C ALA A 16 14.75 0.95 6.30
N ALA A 17 15.42 2.04 5.91
CA ALA A 17 16.77 2.30 6.34
C ALA A 17 16.67 2.55 7.84
N VAL A 18 17.40 1.75 8.62
CA VAL A 18 17.38 1.78 10.08
C VAL A 18 17.82 3.18 10.53
N GLY A 19 16.87 4.10 10.68
CA GLY A 19 17.14 5.50 11.03
C GLY A 19 16.20 6.54 10.40
N ASP A 20 15.48 6.24 9.31
CA ASP A 20 14.66 7.26 8.65
C ASP A 20 13.28 7.42 9.31
N ILE A 21 13.08 8.58 9.96
CA ILE A 21 11.84 8.96 10.65
C ILE A 21 10.66 9.01 9.66
N THR A 22 10.93 9.40 8.41
CA THR A 22 9.92 9.47 7.35
C THR A 22 9.44 8.09 6.91
N SER A 23 10.32 7.08 6.80
CA SER A 23 9.91 5.69 6.57
C SER A 23 9.04 5.19 7.70
N LYS A 24 9.49 5.38 8.94
CA LYS A 24 8.73 4.92 10.11
C LYS A 24 7.34 5.58 10.18
N LEU A 25 7.26 6.88 9.90
CA LEU A 25 5.97 7.57 9.88
C LEU A 25 5.05 7.02 8.78
N PHE A 26 5.60 6.72 7.61
CA PHE A 26 4.86 6.11 6.51
C PHE A 26 4.38 4.70 6.87
N ASP A 27 5.26 3.87 7.42
CA ASP A 27 4.93 2.52 7.88
C ASP A 27 3.84 2.55 8.96
N ILE A 28 3.98 3.42 9.96
CA ILE A 28 2.97 3.61 11.02
C ILE A 28 1.65 4.09 10.42
N PHE A 29 1.68 5.01 9.45
CA PHE A 29 0.49 5.50 8.78
C PHE A 29 -0.24 4.38 8.04
N ILE A 30 0.48 3.58 7.24
CA ILE A 30 -0.09 2.45 6.50
C ILE A 30 -0.64 1.39 7.44
N ILE A 31 0.11 0.99 8.48
CA ILE A 31 -0.35 0.01 9.47
C ILE A 31 -1.62 0.51 10.19
N SER A 32 -1.64 1.80 10.57
CA SER A 32 -2.81 2.40 11.20
C SER A 32 -4.01 2.39 10.26
N LEU A 33 -3.81 2.70 8.98
CA LEU A 33 -4.85 2.74 7.97
C LEU A 33 -5.41 1.34 7.67
N ILE A 34 -4.56 0.32 7.58
CA ILE A 34 -4.97 -1.10 7.46
C ILE A 34 -5.80 -1.50 8.70
N THR A 35 -5.31 -1.18 9.90
CA THR A 35 -5.99 -1.54 11.15
C THR A 35 -7.37 -0.88 11.23
N LEU A 36 -7.47 0.42 10.92
CA LEU A 36 -8.73 1.14 10.88
C LEU A 36 -9.69 0.57 9.84
N ASN A 37 -9.18 0.14 8.68
CA ASN A 37 -10.00 -0.48 7.65
C ASN A 37 -10.58 -1.82 8.09
N VAL A 38 -9.79 -2.67 8.73
CA VAL A 38 -10.28 -3.92 9.34
C VAL A 38 -11.35 -3.64 10.40
N VAL A 39 -11.14 -2.65 11.27
CA VAL A 39 -12.14 -2.25 12.28
C VAL A 39 -13.42 -1.73 11.62
N ALA A 40 -13.32 -0.92 10.57
CA ALA A 40 -14.47 -0.40 9.84
C ALA A 40 -15.29 -1.54 9.22
N VAL A 41 -14.63 -2.52 8.59
CA VAL A 41 -15.30 -3.71 8.02
C VAL A 41 -15.98 -4.53 9.13
N ILE A 42 -15.33 -4.73 10.28
CA ILE A 42 -15.94 -5.43 11.42
C ILE A 42 -17.17 -4.66 11.92
N LEU A 43 -17.09 -3.33 12.06
CA LEU A 43 -18.23 -2.52 12.51
C LEU A 43 -19.38 -2.52 11.49
N ALA A 44 -19.07 -2.59 10.20
CA ALA A 44 -20.06 -2.73 9.14
C ALA A 44 -20.81 -4.08 9.17
N THR A 45 -20.28 -5.11 9.85
CA THR A 45 -21.03 -6.37 10.05
C THR A 45 -22.23 -6.22 11.00
N VAL A 46 -22.30 -5.13 11.77
CA VAL A 46 -23.41 -4.86 12.69
C VAL A 46 -24.48 -4.06 11.95
N GLU A 47 -25.61 -4.69 11.59
CA GLU A 47 -26.71 -4.08 10.80
C GLU A 47 -27.15 -2.69 11.29
N ARG A 48 -27.17 -2.49 12.61
CA ARG A 48 -27.59 -1.22 13.21
C ARG A 48 -26.58 -0.08 13.00
N LEU A 49 -25.28 -0.41 12.96
CA LEU A 49 -24.22 0.54 12.64
C LEU A 49 -24.10 0.74 11.13
N ASP A 50 -24.23 -0.33 10.35
CA ASP A 50 -24.19 -0.23 8.89
C ASP A 50 -25.33 0.65 8.37
N SER A 51 -26.58 0.38 8.73
CA SER A 51 -27.72 1.19 8.28
C SER A 51 -27.61 2.69 8.61
N GLN A 52 -26.88 3.06 9.67
CA GLN A 52 -26.69 4.46 10.08
C GLN A 52 -25.41 5.10 9.49
N TYR A 53 -24.36 4.31 9.26
CA TYR A 53 -23.02 4.80 8.86
C TYR A 53 -22.50 4.23 7.53
N GLN A 54 -23.32 3.50 6.77
CA GLN A 54 -22.96 2.86 5.49
C GLN A 54 -22.23 3.81 4.54
N TYR A 55 -22.71 5.06 4.45
CA TYR A 55 -22.11 6.08 3.61
C TYR A 55 -20.68 6.43 4.05
N TYR A 56 -20.44 6.55 5.36
CA TYR A 56 -19.11 6.84 5.91
C TYR A 56 -18.16 5.65 5.73
N PHE A 57 -18.65 4.42 5.97
CA PHE A 57 -17.85 3.21 5.72
C PHE A 57 -17.44 3.10 4.26
N ARG A 58 -18.37 3.32 3.32
CA ARG A 58 -18.05 3.30 1.88
C ARG A 58 -17.08 4.40 1.46
N ILE A 59 -17.19 5.62 1.99
CA ILE A 59 -16.20 6.69 1.71
C ILE A 59 -14.84 6.29 2.25
N PHE A 60 -14.79 5.82 3.49
CA PHE A 60 -13.54 5.41 4.14
C PHE A 60 -12.86 4.26 3.38
N GLU A 61 -13.66 3.32 2.89
CA GLU A 61 -13.22 2.21 2.04
C GLU A 61 -12.61 2.71 0.74
N ILE A 62 -13.33 3.54 -0.04
CA ILE A 62 -12.83 4.11 -1.30
C ILE A 62 -11.55 4.92 -1.08
N PHE A 63 -11.50 5.71 -0.01
CA PHE A 63 -10.32 6.47 0.37
C PHE A 63 -9.13 5.56 0.67
N SER A 64 -9.35 4.49 1.45
CA SER A 64 -8.30 3.55 1.83
C SER A 64 -7.75 2.78 0.64
N VAL A 65 -8.64 2.27 -0.23
CA VAL A 65 -8.28 1.57 -1.46
C VAL A 65 -7.48 2.49 -2.39
N THR A 66 -7.88 3.75 -2.52
CA THR A 66 -7.14 4.74 -3.32
C THR A 66 -5.72 4.92 -2.81
N ILE A 67 -5.55 5.06 -1.49
CA ILE A 67 -4.23 5.20 -0.87
C ILE A 67 -3.38 3.95 -1.09
N PHE A 68 -3.91 2.75 -0.82
CA PHE A 68 -3.17 1.50 -1.00
C PHE A 68 -2.80 1.26 -2.47
N THR A 69 -3.68 1.60 -3.41
CA THR A 69 -3.37 1.51 -4.84
C THR A 69 -2.25 2.46 -5.25
N ILE A 70 -2.28 3.72 -4.79
CA ILE A 70 -1.18 4.67 -5.04
C ILE A 70 0.12 4.17 -4.43
N GLU A 71 0.06 3.66 -3.21
CA GLU A 71 1.19 3.12 -2.47
C GLU A 71 1.85 1.94 -3.20
N TYR A 72 1.03 0.98 -3.65
CA TYR A 72 1.48 -0.15 -4.46
C TYR A 72 2.12 0.29 -5.78
N LEU A 73 1.55 1.29 -6.45
CA LEU A 73 2.13 1.85 -7.68
C LEU A 73 3.47 2.56 -7.42
N LEU A 74 3.58 3.29 -6.31
CA LEU A 74 4.83 3.95 -5.90
C LEU A 74 5.92 2.91 -5.62
N ARG A 75 5.59 1.82 -4.90
CA ARG A 75 6.50 0.67 -4.69
C ARG A 75 6.96 0.06 -6.02
N LEU A 76 6.02 -0.23 -6.92
CA LEU A 76 6.32 -0.80 -8.24
C LEU A 76 7.20 0.13 -9.09
N TRP A 77 6.99 1.45 -8.99
CA TRP A 77 7.80 2.45 -9.70
C TRP A 77 9.20 2.60 -9.08
N ALA A 78 9.32 2.59 -7.76
CA ALA A 78 10.58 2.65 -7.03
C ALA A 78 11.45 1.40 -7.27
N CYS A 79 10.86 0.22 -7.44
CA CYS A 79 11.64 -1.01 -7.67
C CYS A 79 12.57 -0.96 -8.90
N THR A 80 12.30 -0.09 -9.88
CA THR A 80 13.08 0.07 -11.13
C THR A 80 14.51 0.61 -10.97
N ILE A 81 14.95 0.88 -9.75
CA ILE A 81 16.23 1.54 -9.44
C ILE A 81 17.31 0.55 -9.04
N ASN A 82 16.91 -0.58 -8.46
CA ASN A 82 17.85 -1.56 -7.96
C ASN A 82 18.64 -2.18 -9.13
N LYS A 83 19.98 -2.23 -9.01
CA LYS A 83 20.90 -2.80 -10.02
C LYS A 83 20.57 -4.27 -10.36
N ASN A 84 19.91 -5.00 -9.46
CA ASN A 84 19.43 -6.38 -9.66
C ASN A 84 18.21 -6.48 -10.60
N PHE A 85 17.52 -5.36 -10.86
CA PHE A 85 16.34 -5.25 -11.73
C PHE A 85 16.62 -4.41 -12.99
N ARG A 86 17.85 -4.50 -13.51
CA ARG A 86 18.34 -3.74 -14.69
C ARG A 86 17.45 -3.84 -15.94
N ASN A 87 16.70 -4.94 -16.08
CA ASN A 87 15.69 -5.06 -17.13
C ASN A 87 14.34 -4.54 -16.60
N SER A 88 13.94 -3.38 -17.13
CA SER A 88 12.78 -2.56 -16.70
C SER A 88 11.45 -3.32 -16.60
N ILE A 89 11.31 -4.48 -17.26
CA ILE A 89 10.08 -5.27 -17.30
C ILE A 89 10.20 -6.53 -16.42
N THR A 90 11.25 -7.33 -16.57
CA THR A 90 11.44 -8.56 -15.77
C THR A 90 11.67 -8.26 -14.30
N GLY A 91 12.25 -7.11 -13.97
CA GLY A 91 12.42 -6.71 -12.58
C GLY A 91 11.11 -6.30 -11.90
N ARG A 92 10.22 -5.62 -12.62
CA ARG A 92 8.87 -5.30 -12.12
C ARG A 92 8.05 -6.57 -11.90
N ILE A 93 8.11 -7.51 -12.85
CA ILE A 93 7.41 -8.80 -12.72
C ILE A 93 7.92 -9.55 -11.49
N LYS A 94 9.25 -9.66 -11.33
CA LYS A 94 9.84 -10.34 -10.16
C LYS A 94 9.50 -9.65 -8.84
N TYR A 95 9.33 -8.34 -8.82
CA TYR A 95 8.86 -7.59 -7.65
C TYR A 95 7.40 -7.92 -7.31
N ILE A 96 6.50 -7.97 -8.29
CA ILE A 96 5.09 -8.34 -8.07
C ILE A 96 4.98 -9.73 -7.43
N PHE A 97 5.91 -10.65 -7.75
CA PHE A 97 5.98 -11.98 -7.15
C PHE A 97 6.69 -12.03 -5.78
N THR A 98 7.09 -10.89 -5.20
CA THR A 98 7.60 -10.88 -3.82
C THR A 98 6.46 -11.04 -2.83
N PRO A 99 6.67 -11.76 -1.71
CA PRO A 99 5.61 -12.00 -0.73
C PRO A 99 4.97 -10.71 -0.21
N PHE A 100 5.74 -9.63 -0.03
CA PHE A 100 5.22 -8.35 0.42
C PHE A 100 4.31 -7.67 -0.63
N ALA A 101 4.73 -7.64 -1.90
CA ALA A 101 3.90 -7.07 -2.96
C ALA A 101 2.62 -7.90 -3.20
N ILE A 102 2.67 -9.22 -3.02
CA ILE A 102 1.49 -10.09 -3.06
C ILE A 102 0.53 -9.75 -1.91
N ILE A 103 1.05 -9.55 -0.70
CA ILE A 103 0.21 -9.16 0.45
C ILE A 103 -0.50 -7.83 0.19
N ASP A 104 0.21 -6.82 -0.33
CA ASP A 104 -0.42 -5.54 -0.68
C ASP A 104 -1.50 -5.72 -1.76
N LEU A 105 -1.21 -6.52 -2.80
CA LEU A 105 -2.17 -6.83 -3.86
C LEU A 105 -3.41 -7.51 -3.29
N LEU A 106 -3.22 -8.52 -2.44
CA LEU A 106 -4.32 -9.24 -1.78
C LEU A 106 -5.08 -8.35 -0.80
N ALA A 107 -4.46 -7.31 -0.25
CA ALA A 107 -5.16 -6.34 0.58
C ALA A 107 -6.09 -5.46 -0.27
N ILE A 108 -5.70 -5.05 -1.48
CA ILE A 108 -6.56 -4.23 -2.36
C ILE A 108 -7.55 -5.04 -3.20
N LEU A 109 -7.24 -6.31 -3.49
CA LEU A 109 -7.99 -7.14 -4.45
C LEU A 109 -9.48 -7.35 -4.09
N PRO A 110 -9.86 -7.66 -2.83
CA PRO A 110 -11.25 -7.87 -2.45
C PRO A 110 -12.13 -6.64 -2.67
N PHE A 111 -11.54 -5.45 -2.74
CA PHE A 111 -12.26 -4.21 -2.98
C PHE A 111 -12.56 -3.96 -4.46
N TYR A 112 -11.82 -4.60 -5.37
CA TYR A 112 -12.04 -4.52 -6.81
C TYR A 112 -12.87 -5.69 -7.35
N LEU A 113 -12.96 -6.79 -6.61
CA LEU A 113 -13.75 -7.97 -6.97
C LEU A 113 -15.06 -7.97 -6.17
N PRO A 114 -16.22 -7.75 -6.81
CA PRO A 114 -17.53 -7.88 -6.16
C PRO A 114 -17.89 -9.34 -5.83
#